data_AF-A0A6S8UDS2-F1
#
_entry.id   AF-A0A6S8UDS2-F1
#
_cell.length_a   1.000
_cell.length_b   1.000
_cell.length_c   1.000
_cell.angle_alpha   90.00
_cell.angle_beta   90.00
_cell.angle_gamma   90.00
#
_symmetry.space_group_name_H-M   'P 1'
#
loop_
_entity.id
_entity.type
_entity.pdbx_description
1 polymer ?
#
loop_
_entity_poly.entity_id
_entity_poly.type
_entity_poly.pdbx_seq_one_letter_code
_entity_poly.pdbx_strand_id
1 'polypeptide(L)'
;AAPALSDAERAALAAADRAAAETGEGGVYGQLVVLGYKEYRVEGSTWHPVGARNEKFALARRDEANGIRRARARVGEPRRPGEKRRSADASHSVTMSVAAGARGADGKPVARSQRVTVEYVPDAREDMFQLGRMIVPQNDFVVRGPLHLDAGGVLCGPVSRYACRLSCGRAPPYACRLYAAGFNNERDVFLSEQAPKWQLAPGERAADADDAVTDPDAEPDAAQWDALTTFGVRIWKPEVGAWREVSVHGGVHEPRARADVAGRRYPDEDSVLTNGTIVDLAGIQLLFESAASMRAHERAARRGSERGIGGDGRSPIPGDPRADAPARIVARFNARRPQCPVQLHTIRLEYDDEKRRALAQDRRPYIFPACGHVHARAPRAARRLLAPAGPGDIAGNEGRPR
;
A
#
# COMPACT_ATOMS: atom_id res chain seq x y z
N ALA A 1 22.27 24.42 5.79
CA ALA A 1 21.58 24.97 4.61
C ALA A 1 21.38 23.83 3.61
N ALA A 2 20.24 23.77 2.91
CA ALA A 2 20.13 22.87 1.76
C ALA A 2 21.11 23.31 0.67
N PRO A 3 21.71 22.40 -0.12
CA PRO A 3 22.43 22.79 -1.32
C PRO A 3 21.44 23.52 -2.22
N ALA A 4 21.82 24.70 -2.69
CA ALA A 4 21.00 25.42 -3.65
C ALA A 4 20.88 24.54 -4.90
N LEU A 5 19.66 24.44 -5.45
CA LEU A 5 19.45 23.85 -6.77
C LEU A 5 20.43 24.51 -7.77
N SER A 6 20.90 23.74 -8.75
CA SER A 6 21.57 24.31 -9.91
C SER A 6 20.59 25.16 -10.75
N ASP A 7 21.11 26.05 -11.59
CA ASP A 7 20.26 26.78 -12.54
C ASP A 7 19.59 25.85 -13.56
N ALA A 8 20.24 24.73 -13.89
CA ALA A 8 19.66 23.68 -14.72
C ALA A 8 18.46 23.00 -14.03
N GLU A 9 18.57 22.64 -12.75
CA GLU A 9 17.43 22.10 -11.98
C GLU A 9 16.30 23.11 -11.84
N ARG A 10 16.60 24.39 -11.55
CA ARG A 10 15.59 25.47 -11.53
C ARG A 10 14.84 25.57 -12.85
N ALA A 11 15.58 25.59 -13.97
CA ALA A 11 15.00 25.68 -15.31
C ALA A 11 14.15 24.44 -15.65
N ALA A 12 14.60 23.25 -15.28
CA ALA A 12 13.88 21.99 -15.50
C ALA A 12 12.57 21.91 -14.68
N LEU A 13 12.60 22.29 -13.40
CA LEU A 13 11.39 22.36 -12.57
C LEU A 13 10.39 23.37 -13.13
N ALA A 14 10.84 24.59 -13.45
CA ALA A 14 9.98 25.61 -14.04
C ALA A 14 9.40 25.20 -15.40
N ALA A 15 10.12 24.41 -16.20
CA ALA A 15 9.60 23.82 -17.43
C ALA A 15 8.52 22.76 -17.16
N ALA A 16 8.71 21.92 -16.13
CA ALA A 16 7.72 20.94 -15.72
C ALA A 16 6.46 21.58 -15.09
N ASP A 17 6.59 22.68 -14.35
CA ASP A 17 5.45 23.46 -13.85
C ASP A 17 4.63 24.06 -15.00
N ARG A 18 5.29 24.62 -16.05
CA ARG A 18 4.61 25.08 -17.27
C ARG A 18 3.91 23.92 -18.00
N ALA A 19 4.59 22.79 -18.19
CA ALA A 19 3.99 21.62 -18.84
C ALA A 19 2.73 21.12 -18.10
N ALA A 20 2.75 21.14 -16.77
CA ALA A 20 1.59 20.80 -15.95
C ALA A 20 0.42 21.77 -16.11
N ALA A 21 0.69 23.07 -16.18
CA ALA A 21 -0.33 24.10 -16.39
C ALA A 21 -0.91 24.10 -17.82
N GLU A 22 -0.05 23.94 -18.85
CA GLU A 22 -0.43 24.09 -20.26
C GLU A 22 -1.02 22.80 -20.87
N THR A 23 -0.52 21.63 -20.47
CA THR A 23 -0.90 20.33 -21.09
C THR A 23 -1.50 19.32 -20.12
N GLY A 24 -1.43 19.57 -18.81
CA GLY A 24 -1.79 18.61 -17.77
C GLY A 24 -0.78 17.45 -17.60
N GLU A 25 0.38 17.49 -18.27
CA GLU A 25 1.47 16.54 -18.02
C GLU A 25 2.15 16.82 -16.69
N GLY A 26 2.29 15.82 -15.82
CA GLY A 26 2.83 16.04 -14.47
C GLY A 26 1.93 16.88 -13.54
N GLY A 27 0.70 17.24 -13.95
CA GLY A 27 -0.32 17.87 -13.08
C GLY A 27 -1.03 16.88 -12.15
N VAL A 28 -1.06 15.60 -12.52
CA VAL A 28 -1.43 14.48 -11.64
C VAL A 28 -0.37 13.39 -11.83
N TYR A 29 0.18 12.89 -10.73
CA TYR A 29 1.20 11.84 -10.70
C TYR A 29 0.57 10.44 -10.87
N GLY A 30 -0.59 10.24 -10.24
CA GLY A 30 -1.43 9.06 -10.35
C GLY A 30 -2.60 9.13 -9.38
N GLN A 31 -3.26 8.00 -9.13
CA GLN A 31 -4.28 7.88 -8.09
C GLN A 31 -4.11 6.60 -7.28
N LEU A 32 -4.49 6.66 -6.01
CA LEU A 32 -4.69 5.51 -5.14
C LEU A 32 -6.18 5.16 -5.14
N VAL A 33 -6.50 3.88 -5.33
CA VAL A 33 -7.86 3.35 -5.31
C VAL A 33 -7.95 2.32 -4.19
N VAL A 34 -8.82 2.57 -3.21
CA VAL A 34 -9.05 1.63 -2.11
C VAL A 34 -9.61 0.31 -2.67
N LEU A 35 -9.11 -0.82 -2.19
CA LEU A 35 -9.66 -2.14 -2.52
C LEU A 35 -10.68 -2.55 -1.44
N GLY A 36 -11.94 -2.16 -1.63
CA GLY A 36 -13.00 -2.31 -0.62
C GLY A 36 -13.38 -0.97 0.00
N TYR A 37 -13.26 -0.83 1.32
CA TYR A 37 -13.57 0.41 2.05
C TYR A 37 -12.38 0.85 2.89
N LYS A 38 -12.25 2.16 3.11
CA LYS A 38 -11.13 2.73 3.89
C LYS A 38 -11.40 2.79 5.39
N GLU A 39 -12.60 2.41 5.83
CA GLU A 39 -13.03 2.38 7.23
C GLU A 39 -14.04 1.25 7.43
N TYR A 40 -13.91 0.56 8.57
CA TYR A 40 -14.90 -0.39 9.09
C TYR A 40 -15.11 -0.09 10.57
N ARG A 41 -16.37 -0.09 11.02
CA ARG A 41 -16.74 0.04 12.44
C ARG A 41 -17.27 -1.28 12.96
N VAL A 42 -17.02 -1.57 14.23
CA VAL A 42 -17.61 -2.73 14.90
C VAL A 42 -18.87 -2.34 15.68
N GLU A 43 -19.96 -3.08 15.47
CA GLU A 43 -21.18 -3.01 16.27
C GLU A 43 -21.49 -4.42 16.78
N GLY A 44 -21.39 -4.63 18.10
CA GLY A 44 -21.39 -5.96 18.69
C GLY A 44 -20.21 -6.80 18.18
N SER A 45 -20.51 -7.87 17.42
CA SER A 45 -19.53 -8.72 16.73
C SER A 45 -19.46 -8.49 15.22
N THR A 46 -20.22 -7.54 14.67
CA THR A 46 -20.36 -7.31 13.22
C THR A 46 -19.53 -6.13 12.76
N TRP A 47 -18.84 -6.27 11.64
CA TRP A 47 -18.08 -5.19 11.00
C TRP A 47 -18.90 -4.54 9.88
N HIS A 48 -19.12 -3.24 10.00
CA HIS A 48 -19.88 -2.43 9.05
C HIS A 48 -18.92 -1.54 8.24
N PRO A 49 -18.92 -1.61 6.90
CA PRO A 49 -18.12 -0.73 6.07
C PRO A 49 -18.66 0.71 6.13
N VAL A 50 -17.76 1.69 6.07
CA VAL A 50 -18.12 3.12 6.11
C VAL A 50 -17.55 3.84 4.88
N GLY A 51 -18.37 4.74 4.31
CA GLY A 51 -18.00 5.55 3.15
C GLY A 51 -18.19 4.85 1.80
N ALA A 52 -17.55 5.38 0.77
CA ALA A 52 -17.68 4.87 -0.59
C ALA A 52 -16.83 3.61 -0.80
N ARG A 53 -17.41 2.62 -1.50
CA ARG A 53 -16.64 1.46 -1.98
C ARG A 53 -15.68 1.91 -3.08
N ASN A 54 -14.44 1.46 -2.98
CA ASN A 54 -13.33 1.77 -3.88
C ASN A 54 -13.12 3.28 -4.06
N GLU A 55 -13.15 4.02 -2.95
CA GLU A 55 -12.84 5.44 -2.91
C GLU A 55 -11.46 5.72 -3.53
N LYS A 56 -11.35 6.85 -4.23
CA LYS A 56 -10.15 7.25 -4.97
C LYS A 56 -9.54 8.50 -4.37
N PHE A 57 -8.22 8.56 -4.40
CA PHE A 57 -7.43 9.72 -4.00
C PHE A 57 -6.41 10.04 -5.09
N ALA A 58 -6.51 11.22 -5.69
CA ALA A 58 -5.59 11.67 -6.72
C ALA A 58 -4.34 12.31 -6.09
N LEU A 59 -3.16 11.89 -6.54
CA LEU A 59 -1.88 12.51 -6.21
C LEU A 59 -1.66 13.67 -7.21
N ALA A 60 -2.37 14.78 -6.98
CA ALA A 60 -2.29 15.97 -7.82
C ALA A 60 -1.07 16.82 -7.45
N ARG A 61 -0.38 17.38 -8.45
CA ARG A 61 0.73 18.33 -8.26
C ARG A 61 0.26 19.47 -7.35
N ARG A 62 1.08 19.83 -6.35
CA ARG A 62 0.78 20.96 -5.47
C ARG A 62 1.16 22.29 -6.12
N ASP A 63 0.45 23.36 -5.77
CA ASP A 63 0.81 24.71 -6.21
C ASP A 63 2.21 25.07 -5.71
N GLU A 64 2.49 24.83 -4.42
CA GLU A 64 3.80 24.95 -3.80
C GLU A 64 4.38 23.58 -3.43
N ALA A 65 5.66 23.36 -3.74
CA ALA A 65 6.36 22.12 -3.40
C ALA A 65 6.53 21.97 -1.88
N ASN A 66 6.17 20.80 -1.35
CA ASN A 66 6.28 20.46 0.08
C ASN A 66 7.17 19.25 0.35
N GLY A 67 7.96 18.82 -0.65
CA GLY A 67 8.92 17.73 -0.55
C GLY A 67 9.98 17.95 0.51
N ILE A 68 10.67 16.87 0.85
CA ILE A 68 11.75 16.87 1.83
C ILE A 68 12.88 15.94 1.36
N ARG A 69 14.11 16.27 1.75
CA ARG A 69 15.28 15.42 1.51
C ARG A 69 16.09 15.24 2.79
N ARG A 70 16.78 14.09 2.89
CA ARG A 70 17.65 13.76 4.03
C ARG A 70 18.82 14.75 4.07
N ALA A 71 19.08 15.31 5.26
CA ALA A 71 20.17 16.27 5.44
C ALA A 71 21.33 15.67 6.26
N ARG A 72 21.06 15.18 7.46
CA ARG A 72 22.09 14.55 8.32
C ARG A 72 21.46 13.62 9.35
N ALA A 73 22.25 12.65 9.82
CA ALA A 73 21.89 11.79 10.94
C ALA A 73 22.69 12.21 12.19
N ARG A 74 22.07 12.07 13.36
CA ARG A 74 22.68 12.34 14.66
C ARG A 74 22.44 11.18 15.59
N VAL A 75 23.51 10.67 16.20
CA VAL A 75 23.45 9.70 17.30
C VAL A 75 23.74 10.45 18.60
N GLY A 76 22.97 10.20 19.63
CA GLY A 76 23.17 10.80 20.95
C GLY A 76 22.60 9.92 22.06
N GLU A 77 22.77 10.36 23.31
CA GLU A 77 22.26 9.62 24.45
C GLU A 77 20.71 9.60 24.49
N PRO A 78 20.10 8.60 25.15
CA PRO A 78 18.66 8.58 25.42
C PRO A 78 18.24 9.81 26.24
N ARG A 79 17.71 10.81 25.56
CA ARG A 79 17.16 12.03 26.17
C ARG A 79 15.86 11.75 26.93
N ARG A 80 15.50 12.66 27.83
CA ARG A 80 14.20 12.63 28.52
C ARG A 80 13.05 12.66 27.50
N PRO A 81 11.93 11.96 27.74
CA PRO A 81 10.75 12.06 26.90
C PRO A 81 10.32 13.53 26.72
N GLY A 82 10.13 13.95 25.47
CA GLY A 82 9.76 15.33 25.11
C GLY A 82 10.93 16.26 24.76
N GLU A 83 12.18 15.92 25.08
CA GLU A 83 13.34 16.76 24.73
C GLU A 83 13.71 16.61 23.23
N LYS A 84 13.02 17.38 22.38
CA LYS A 84 13.21 17.39 20.93
C LYS A 84 14.06 18.60 20.52
N ARG A 85 15.19 18.34 19.86
CA ARG A 85 16.04 19.39 19.27
C ARG A 85 16.39 19.02 17.83
N ARG A 86 15.70 19.64 16.88
CA ARG A 86 16.11 19.70 15.47
C ARG A 86 17.11 20.84 15.25
N SER A 87 17.80 20.84 14.12
CA SER A 87 18.42 22.04 13.53
C SER A 87 17.43 23.21 13.43
N ALA A 88 17.97 24.43 13.33
CA ALA A 88 17.23 25.57 12.82
C ALA A 88 16.82 25.40 11.33
N ASP A 89 17.62 24.69 10.51
CA ASP A 89 17.36 24.46 9.09
C ASP A 89 16.54 23.20 8.77
N ALA A 90 16.28 22.30 9.73
CA ALA A 90 15.50 21.08 9.49
C ALA A 90 13.99 21.31 9.64
N SER A 91 13.24 20.96 8.61
CA SER A 91 11.77 21.05 8.59
C SER A 91 11.13 19.84 9.28
N HIS A 92 11.71 18.64 9.14
CA HIS A 92 11.16 17.38 9.63
C HIS A 92 12.25 16.48 10.23
N SER A 93 11.84 15.44 10.97
CA SER A 93 12.76 14.44 11.56
C SER A 93 12.19 13.03 11.58
N VAL A 94 13.06 12.03 11.44
CA VAL A 94 12.81 10.63 11.83
C VAL A 94 13.63 10.34 13.07
N THR A 95 12.94 10.05 14.17
CA THR A 95 13.51 9.75 15.48
C THR A 95 13.39 8.25 15.78
N MET A 96 14.49 7.63 16.19
CA MET A 96 14.54 6.23 16.64
C MET A 96 15.10 6.15 18.06
N SER A 97 14.35 5.59 19.00
CA SER A 97 14.90 5.16 20.30
C SER A 97 15.44 3.74 20.15
N VAL A 98 16.77 3.59 20.15
CA VAL A 98 17.49 2.32 20.04
C VAL A 98 17.82 1.80 21.44
N ALA A 99 17.40 0.57 21.75
CA ALA A 99 17.77 -0.10 22.99
C ALA A 99 19.12 -0.84 22.86
N ALA A 100 19.89 -0.92 23.94
CA ALA A 100 21.03 -1.83 24.02
C ALA A 100 20.62 -3.27 23.68
N GLY A 101 21.45 -3.99 22.93
CA GLY A 101 21.16 -5.35 22.48
C GLY A 101 20.26 -5.47 21.24
N ALA A 102 19.66 -4.37 20.74
CA ALA A 102 19.07 -4.35 19.39
C ALA A 102 20.14 -4.73 18.35
N ARG A 103 19.79 -5.43 17.27
CA ARG A 103 20.79 -5.97 16.33
C ARG A 103 20.81 -5.23 14.99
N GLY A 104 22.01 -4.96 14.48
CA GLY A 104 22.25 -4.41 13.14
C GLY A 104 21.91 -5.38 12.01
N ALA A 105 21.99 -4.91 10.76
CA ALA A 105 21.91 -5.77 9.58
C ALA A 105 23.08 -6.78 9.52
N ASP A 106 24.21 -6.44 10.17
CA ASP A 106 25.38 -7.30 10.39
C ASP A 106 25.20 -8.28 11.57
N GLY A 107 24.04 -8.30 12.22
CA GLY A 107 23.71 -9.14 13.36
C GLY A 107 24.35 -8.73 14.69
N LYS A 108 25.21 -7.70 14.72
CA LYS A 108 25.89 -7.25 15.95
C LYS A 108 24.93 -6.51 16.87
N PRO A 109 24.98 -6.75 18.19
CA PRO A 109 24.17 -6.01 19.15
C PRO A 109 24.72 -4.59 19.36
N VAL A 110 23.83 -3.61 19.42
CA VAL A 110 24.13 -2.22 19.77
C VAL A 110 24.55 -2.16 21.24
N ALA A 111 25.75 -1.64 21.50
CA ALA A 111 26.39 -1.74 22.82
C ALA A 111 25.69 -0.95 23.94
N ARG A 112 25.06 0.18 23.61
CA ARG A 112 24.35 1.05 24.56
C ARG A 112 23.03 1.55 23.98
N SER A 113 22.04 1.81 24.83
CA SER A 113 20.83 2.50 24.39
C SER A 113 21.20 3.89 23.89
N GLN A 114 20.64 4.29 22.76
CA GLN A 114 20.96 5.55 22.08
C GLN A 114 19.76 6.08 21.30
N ARG A 115 19.70 7.39 21.12
CA ARG A 115 18.72 8.05 20.27
C ARG A 115 19.37 8.39 18.93
N VAL A 116 18.78 7.90 17.84
CA VAL A 116 19.14 8.33 16.48
C VAL A 116 18.09 9.33 16.01
N THR A 117 18.52 10.40 15.36
CA THR A 117 17.62 11.39 14.75
C THR A 117 18.16 11.76 13.38
N VAL A 118 17.41 11.38 12.34
CA VAL A 118 17.66 11.79 10.96
C VAL A 118 16.87 13.05 10.68
N GLU A 119 17.56 14.12 10.33
CA GLU A 119 17.00 15.44 10.07
C GLU A 119 16.80 15.64 8.56
N TYR A 120 15.67 16.23 8.19
CA TYR A 120 15.28 16.52 6.81
C TYR A 120 15.09 18.02 6.60
N VAL A 121 15.47 18.49 5.41
CA VAL A 121 15.24 19.88 4.97
C VAL A 121 14.20 19.90 3.84
N PRO A 122 13.53 21.03 3.57
CA PRO A 122 12.65 21.16 2.41
C PRO A 122 13.38 20.83 1.09
N ASP A 123 12.67 20.23 0.16
CA ASP A 123 13.12 20.00 -1.22
C ASP A 123 12.02 20.45 -2.19
N ALA A 124 12.38 21.35 -3.10
CA ALA A 124 11.46 21.87 -4.12
C ALA A 124 11.30 20.94 -5.34
N ARG A 125 12.04 19.81 -5.38
CA ARG A 125 11.98 18.82 -6.47
C ARG A 125 10.83 17.84 -6.35
N GLU A 126 10.18 17.75 -5.19
CA GLU A 126 9.14 16.75 -4.91
C GLU A 126 7.90 17.35 -4.24
N ASP A 127 6.76 16.66 -4.40
CA ASP A 127 5.57 16.82 -3.56
C ASP A 127 5.40 15.60 -2.65
N MET A 128 5.27 15.84 -1.35
CA MET A 128 4.97 14.81 -0.36
C MET A 128 3.46 14.75 -0.09
N PHE A 129 2.91 13.53 -0.09
CA PHE A 129 1.57 13.19 0.39
C PHE A 129 1.69 12.21 1.56
N GLN A 130 0.80 12.29 2.53
CA GLN A 130 0.81 11.44 3.70
C GLN A 130 -0.55 10.77 3.94
N LEU A 131 -0.52 9.52 4.37
CA LEU A 131 -1.71 8.70 4.61
C LEU A 131 -1.71 8.16 6.04
N GLY A 132 -2.89 8.03 6.65
CA GLY A 132 -3.00 7.46 7.99
C GLY A 132 -4.41 7.41 8.55
N ARG A 133 -4.54 6.80 9.74
CA ARG A 133 -5.82 6.58 10.44
C ARG A 133 -6.39 7.82 11.13
N MET A 134 -5.55 8.80 11.45
CA MET A 134 -6.03 10.03 12.09
C MET A 134 -6.68 10.99 11.08
N ILE A 135 -7.82 11.57 11.46
CA ILE A 135 -8.40 12.73 10.76
C ILE A 135 -7.68 13.96 11.29
N VAL A 136 -6.60 14.36 10.62
CA VAL A 136 -5.77 15.52 10.96
C VAL A 136 -5.16 16.11 9.68
N PRO A 137 -4.82 17.42 9.65
CA PRO A 137 -4.31 18.09 8.44
C PRO A 137 -3.01 17.51 7.87
N GLN A 138 -2.26 16.72 8.65
CA GLN A 138 -1.04 16.06 8.18
C GLN A 138 -1.32 14.87 7.26
N ASN A 139 -2.50 14.24 7.33
CA ASN A 139 -2.88 13.11 6.47
C ASN A 139 -3.73 13.63 5.30
N ASP A 140 -3.16 13.73 4.09
CA ASP A 140 -3.89 14.11 2.88
C ASP A 140 -4.98 13.08 2.51
N PHE A 141 -4.74 11.79 2.78
CA PHE A 141 -5.75 10.74 2.63
C PHE A 141 -5.93 9.90 3.89
N VAL A 142 -7.10 10.04 4.51
CA VAL A 142 -7.45 9.33 5.74
C VAL A 142 -7.91 7.90 5.43
N VAL A 143 -7.13 6.92 5.86
CA VAL A 143 -7.41 5.49 5.76
C VAL A 143 -7.51 4.94 7.17
N ARG A 144 -8.73 4.73 7.68
CA ARG A 144 -8.96 4.37 9.10
C ARG A 144 -8.89 2.88 9.38
N GLY A 145 -9.24 2.06 8.39
CA GLY A 145 -9.33 0.61 8.50
C GLY A 145 -10.33 0.13 9.56
N PRO A 146 -10.15 -1.08 10.11
CA PRO A 146 -11.03 -1.61 11.15
C PRO A 146 -10.77 -0.90 12.48
N LEU A 147 -11.78 -0.16 12.94
CA LEU A 147 -11.79 0.61 14.18
C LEU A 147 -12.63 -0.08 15.26
N HIS A 148 -12.09 -0.17 16.46
CA HIS A 148 -12.83 -0.51 17.68
C HIS A 148 -12.46 0.45 18.81
N LEU A 149 -13.31 0.53 19.83
CA LEU A 149 -12.95 1.17 21.10
C LEU A 149 -12.32 0.11 22.00
N ASP A 150 -11.24 0.46 22.70
CA ASP A 150 -10.74 -0.36 23.80
C ASP A 150 -11.55 -0.12 25.10
N ALA A 151 -11.18 -0.80 26.18
CA ALA A 151 -11.86 -0.68 27.47
C ALA A 151 -11.77 0.73 28.10
N GLY A 152 -10.85 1.60 27.64
CA GLY A 152 -10.75 2.99 28.03
C GLY A 152 -11.50 3.96 27.11
N GLY A 153 -12.23 3.45 26.12
CA GLY A 153 -12.90 4.28 25.11
C GLY A 153 -11.95 4.89 24.08
N VAL A 154 -10.70 4.39 23.98
CA VAL A 154 -9.72 4.89 23.01
C VAL A 154 -9.91 4.17 21.68
N LEU A 155 -9.90 4.93 20.59
CA LEU A 155 -10.11 4.42 19.24
C LEU A 155 -8.87 3.67 18.72
N CYS A 156 -8.94 2.34 18.77
CA CYS A 156 -7.88 1.41 18.38
C CYS A 156 -8.14 0.80 17.00
N GLY A 157 -7.05 0.35 16.35
CA GLY A 157 -7.08 -0.18 14.98
C GLY A 157 -5.66 -0.38 14.42
N PRO A 158 -5.46 -1.32 13.48
CA PRO A 158 -4.13 -1.75 13.01
C PRO A 158 -3.47 -0.73 12.08
N VAL A 159 -4.26 0.10 11.39
CA VAL A 159 -3.72 1.17 10.54
C VAL A 159 -3.07 2.24 11.43
N SER A 160 -1.81 2.54 11.15
CA SER A 160 -1.05 3.53 11.91
C SER A 160 -1.66 4.94 11.80
N ARG A 161 -1.54 5.72 12.88
CA ARG A 161 -2.05 7.11 12.96
C ARG A 161 -1.56 7.98 11.80
N TYR A 162 -0.28 7.82 11.49
CA TYR A 162 0.48 8.37 10.38
C TYR A 162 1.21 7.17 9.74
N ALA A 163 0.64 6.60 8.68
CA ALA A 163 0.98 5.26 8.21
C ALA A 163 2.11 5.23 7.19
N CYS A 164 2.06 6.09 6.18
CA CYS A 164 3.08 6.19 5.14
C CYS A 164 3.13 7.59 4.51
N ARG A 165 4.20 7.83 3.75
CA ARG A 165 4.38 8.99 2.88
C ARG A 165 4.61 8.52 1.45
N LEU A 166 4.16 9.31 0.49
CA LEU A 166 4.52 9.21 -0.92
C LEU A 166 5.22 10.52 -1.29
N SER A 167 6.45 10.44 -1.79
CA SER A 167 7.13 11.60 -2.40
C SER A 167 7.10 11.41 -3.91
N CYS A 168 6.58 12.39 -4.65
CA CYS A 168 6.42 12.36 -6.09
C CYS A 168 7.27 13.45 -6.75
N GLY A 169 8.12 13.07 -7.70
CA GLY A 169 8.98 14.02 -8.41
C GLY A 169 8.19 15.02 -9.25
N ARG A 170 8.50 16.31 -9.12
CA ARG A 170 7.86 17.41 -9.89
C ARG A 170 8.33 17.49 -11.34
N ALA A 171 9.42 16.81 -11.69
CA ALA A 171 9.97 16.69 -13.04
C ALA A 171 9.79 15.26 -13.62
N PRO A 172 9.81 15.07 -14.95
CA PRO A 172 9.81 13.73 -15.56
C PRO A 172 10.90 12.82 -14.97
N PRO A 173 10.61 11.51 -14.74
CA PRO A 173 9.42 10.76 -15.14
C PRO A 173 8.23 10.86 -14.16
N TYR A 174 8.27 11.80 -13.20
CA TYR A 174 7.22 12.00 -12.19
C TYR A 174 6.98 10.78 -11.27
N ALA A 175 8.06 10.05 -10.96
CA ALA A 175 8.03 8.86 -10.11
C ALA A 175 7.52 9.18 -8.70
N CYS A 176 6.66 8.32 -8.15
CA CYS A 176 6.21 8.39 -6.75
C CYS A 176 6.84 7.25 -5.93
N ARG A 177 7.59 7.60 -4.88
CA ARG A 177 8.28 6.67 -3.98
C ARG A 177 7.57 6.58 -2.64
N LEU A 178 7.35 5.36 -2.14
CA LEU A 178 6.71 5.09 -0.86
C LEU A 178 7.73 5.03 0.29
N TYR A 179 7.35 5.60 1.42
CA TYR A 179 8.09 5.52 2.68
C TYR A 179 7.14 5.08 3.80
N ALA A 180 7.58 4.18 4.68
CA ALA A 180 6.80 3.85 5.86
C ALA A 180 6.83 4.99 6.88
N ALA A 181 5.82 4.99 7.77
CA ALA A 181 5.49 6.07 8.70
C ALA A 181 5.18 7.42 8.03
N GLY A 182 4.54 8.29 8.80
CA GLY A 182 4.34 9.68 8.43
C GLY A 182 4.55 10.62 9.61
N PHE A 183 4.76 11.89 9.31
CA PHE A 183 5.08 12.91 10.31
C PHE A 183 3.84 13.37 11.08
N ASN A 184 3.96 13.40 12.41
CA ASN A 184 2.96 13.97 13.29
C ASN A 184 2.87 15.51 13.18
N ASN A 185 2.00 16.10 14.00
CA ASN A 185 1.83 17.55 14.14
C ASN A 185 3.12 18.33 14.50
N GLU A 186 4.12 17.68 15.09
CA GLU A 186 5.43 18.25 15.39
C GLU A 186 6.47 18.04 14.26
N ARG A 187 6.04 17.52 13.10
CA ARG A 187 6.89 17.18 11.95
C ARG A 187 7.91 16.07 12.24
N ASP A 188 7.57 15.14 13.15
CA ASP A 188 8.45 14.04 13.58
C ASP A 188 7.81 12.67 13.33
N VAL A 189 8.58 11.72 12.81
CA VAL A 189 8.28 10.28 12.85
C VAL A 189 8.97 9.75 14.09
N PHE A 190 8.22 9.32 15.11
CA PHE A 190 8.79 8.72 16.31
C PHE A 190 8.65 7.19 16.30
N LEU A 191 9.78 6.50 16.40
CA LEU A 191 9.88 5.05 16.48
C LEU A 191 10.40 4.65 17.86
N SER A 192 9.56 3.94 18.61
CA SER A 192 9.87 3.45 19.95
C SER A 192 10.78 2.22 19.92
N GLU A 193 11.17 1.73 21.10
CA GLU A 193 12.07 0.58 21.24
C GLU A 193 11.50 -0.72 20.65
N GLN A 194 10.17 -0.85 20.52
CA GLN A 194 9.50 -2.02 19.95
C GLN A 194 9.54 -2.11 18.40
N ALA A 195 9.84 -1.00 17.70
CA ALA A 195 9.91 -1.00 16.24
C ALA A 195 11.24 -1.61 15.74
N PRO A 196 11.28 -2.49 14.71
CA PRO A 196 12.56 -2.95 14.15
C PRO A 196 13.40 -1.76 13.67
N LYS A 197 14.65 -1.68 14.11
CA LYS A 197 15.62 -0.63 13.75
C LYS A 197 17.02 -1.22 13.79
N TRP A 198 17.83 -0.89 12.81
CA TRP A 198 19.15 -1.46 12.65
C TRP A 198 20.12 -0.42 12.08
N GLN A 199 21.38 -0.60 12.45
CA GLN A 199 22.52 -0.02 11.75
C GLN A 199 22.67 -0.78 10.42
N LEU A 200 22.71 -0.05 9.30
CA LEU A 200 23.01 -0.61 7.98
C LEU A 200 24.47 -1.08 7.94
N ALA A 201 24.76 -2.06 7.08
CA ALA A 201 26.12 -2.62 7.01
C ALA A 201 27.12 -1.57 6.47
N PRO A 202 28.43 -1.68 6.78
CA PRO A 202 29.45 -0.79 6.24
C PRO A 202 29.38 -0.73 4.70
N GLY A 203 29.27 0.48 4.15
CA GLY A 203 29.11 0.72 2.70
C GLY A 203 27.66 0.70 2.20
N GLU A 204 26.69 0.16 2.95
CA GLU A 204 25.28 0.34 2.62
C GLU A 204 24.81 1.78 2.90
N ARG A 205 23.82 2.23 2.13
CA ARG A 205 23.13 3.51 2.33
C ARG A 205 21.62 3.30 2.48
N ALA A 206 21.00 4.18 3.26
CA ALA A 206 19.56 4.33 3.33
C ALA A 206 19.03 4.77 1.96
N ALA A 207 17.83 4.31 1.58
CA ALA A 207 17.31 4.54 0.23
C ALA A 207 16.89 6.00 -0.06
N ASP A 208 16.94 6.88 0.94
CA ASP A 208 16.75 8.33 0.86
C ASP A 208 18.04 9.13 1.12
N ALA A 209 19.20 8.49 1.12
CA ALA A 209 20.48 9.18 1.25
C ALA A 209 20.95 9.76 -0.09
N ASP A 210 21.06 11.09 -0.17
CA ASP A 210 21.71 11.77 -1.29
C ASP A 210 23.15 11.26 -1.49
N ASP A 211 23.53 10.95 -2.73
CA ASP A 211 24.88 10.50 -3.08
C ASP A 211 25.95 11.53 -2.69
N ALA A 212 25.63 12.81 -2.83
CA ALA A 212 26.51 13.95 -2.60
C ALA A 212 26.76 14.29 -1.11
N VAL A 213 26.02 13.69 -0.16
CA VAL A 213 26.19 13.98 1.27
C VAL A 213 27.09 12.95 1.93
N THR A 214 28.39 13.08 1.68
CA THR A 214 29.43 12.64 2.62
C THR A 214 29.88 13.86 3.42
N ASP A 215 29.44 13.93 4.68
CA ASP A 215 30.03 14.82 5.66
C ASP A 215 31.43 14.25 6.00
N PRO A 216 32.53 14.95 5.66
CA PRO A 216 33.89 14.42 5.87
C PRO A 216 34.27 14.37 7.36
N ASP A 217 33.56 15.12 8.21
CA ASP A 217 33.72 15.12 9.67
C ASP A 217 32.72 14.18 10.37
N ALA A 218 31.89 13.44 9.61
CA ALA A 218 31.06 12.40 10.19
C ALA A 218 31.95 11.23 10.64
N GLU A 219 31.97 11.00 11.96
CA GLU A 219 32.56 9.82 12.59
C GLU A 219 32.31 8.56 11.76
N PRO A 220 33.33 7.73 11.46
CA PRO A 220 33.18 6.57 10.56
C PRO A 220 32.21 5.50 11.09
N ASP A 221 31.81 5.58 12.36
CA ASP A 221 30.80 4.73 13.00
C ASP A 221 29.40 5.39 13.09
N ALA A 222 29.21 6.58 12.49
CA ALA A 222 27.89 7.18 12.24
C ALA A 222 27.15 6.49 11.08
N ALA A 223 27.24 5.15 11.05
CA ALA A 223 26.62 4.30 10.06
C ALA A 223 25.13 4.61 9.93
N GLN A 224 24.63 4.54 8.70
CA GLN A 224 23.27 4.95 8.41
C GLN A 224 22.27 4.00 9.08
N TRP A 225 21.22 4.55 9.69
CA TRP A 225 20.19 3.77 10.37
C TRP A 225 18.95 3.66 9.50
N ASP A 226 18.29 2.51 9.58
CA ASP A 226 16.97 2.32 9.01
C ASP A 226 16.05 1.55 9.98
N ALA A 227 14.75 1.62 9.74
CA ALA A 227 13.72 1.06 10.61
C ALA A 227 12.42 0.72 9.88
N LEU A 228 11.67 -0.23 10.43
CA LEU A 228 10.30 -0.55 10.05
C LEU A 228 9.32 0.02 11.08
N THR A 229 8.08 0.31 10.67
CA THR A 229 7.01 0.63 11.64
C THR A 229 6.52 -0.63 12.35
N THR A 230 5.96 -0.50 13.55
CA THR A 230 5.49 -1.66 14.34
C THR A 230 4.55 -2.58 13.56
N PHE A 231 3.58 -2.00 12.82
CA PHE A 231 2.59 -2.73 12.02
C PHE A 231 3.00 -2.99 10.56
N GLY A 232 4.08 -2.33 10.10
CA GLY A 232 4.59 -2.44 8.75
C GLY A 232 3.80 -1.59 7.74
N VAL A 233 4.42 -1.39 6.59
CA VAL A 233 3.79 -0.91 5.35
C VAL A 233 4.33 -1.82 4.26
N ARG A 234 3.45 -2.41 3.45
CA ARG A 234 3.86 -3.40 2.45
C ARG A 234 3.48 -2.96 1.05
N ILE A 235 4.27 -3.40 0.08
CA ILE A 235 4.00 -3.22 -1.35
C ILE A 235 4.00 -4.57 -2.06
N TRP A 236 3.16 -4.69 -3.08
CA TRP A 236 3.22 -5.74 -4.09
C TRP A 236 3.29 -5.08 -5.46
N LYS A 237 4.38 -5.31 -6.19
CA LYS A 237 4.61 -4.77 -7.54
C LYS A 237 4.35 -5.88 -8.56
N PRO A 238 3.51 -5.68 -9.60
CA PRO A 238 3.15 -6.72 -10.57
C PRO A 238 4.36 -7.42 -11.23
N GLU A 239 5.41 -6.66 -11.51
CA GLU A 239 6.66 -7.11 -12.12
C GLU A 239 7.58 -7.89 -11.15
N VAL A 240 7.41 -7.72 -9.83
CA VAL A 240 8.14 -8.48 -8.80
C VAL A 240 7.38 -9.74 -8.40
N GLY A 241 6.04 -9.70 -8.42
CA GLY A 241 5.18 -10.84 -8.07
C GLY A 241 5.17 -11.24 -6.59
N ALA A 242 5.99 -10.59 -5.74
CA ALA A 242 6.09 -10.86 -4.31
C ALA A 242 5.74 -9.64 -3.45
N TRP A 243 5.28 -9.89 -2.21
CA TRP A 243 5.11 -8.85 -1.20
C TRP A 243 6.47 -8.43 -0.64
N ARG A 244 6.64 -7.13 -0.45
CA ARG A 244 7.78 -6.51 0.24
C ARG A 244 7.29 -5.64 1.38
N GLU A 245 8.12 -5.44 2.38
CA GLU A 245 7.92 -4.48 3.47
C GLU A 245 8.84 -3.27 3.24
N VAL A 246 8.30 -2.06 3.39
CA VAL A 246 9.01 -0.81 3.10
C VAL A 246 9.46 -0.16 4.40
N SER A 247 10.68 0.38 4.42
CA SER A 247 11.25 1.05 5.59
C SER A 247 10.88 2.53 5.68
N VAL A 248 11.19 3.18 6.80
CA VAL A 248 10.93 4.62 6.98
C VAL A 248 11.84 5.49 6.11
N HIS A 249 12.97 4.95 5.65
CA HIS A 249 13.86 5.54 4.65
C HIS A 249 13.61 5.03 3.22
N GLY A 250 12.54 4.25 2.99
CA GLY A 250 12.10 3.83 1.66
C GLY A 250 12.84 2.61 1.09
N GLY A 251 13.63 1.92 1.91
CA GLY A 251 14.28 0.66 1.55
C GLY A 251 13.27 -0.49 1.45
N VAL A 252 13.62 -1.51 0.66
CA VAL A 252 12.75 -2.66 0.36
C VAL A 252 13.25 -3.91 1.07
N HIS A 253 12.35 -4.58 1.77
CA HIS A 253 12.65 -5.76 2.59
C HIS A 253 11.68 -6.91 2.34
N GLU A 254 12.11 -8.12 2.67
CA GLU A 254 11.24 -9.28 2.82
C GLU A 254 10.26 -9.05 3.98
N PRO A 255 8.96 -9.42 3.89
CA PRO A 255 8.04 -9.29 5.00
C PRO A 255 8.53 -10.07 6.22
N ARG A 256 8.65 -9.41 7.37
CA ARG A 256 9.27 -10.03 8.55
C ARG A 256 8.46 -11.20 9.13
N ALA A 257 9.17 -12.26 9.50
CA ALA A 257 8.61 -13.43 10.20
C ALA A 257 8.34 -13.17 11.71
N ARG A 258 9.00 -12.16 12.29
CA ARG A 258 8.81 -11.71 13.68
C ARG A 258 8.64 -10.20 13.73
N ALA A 259 7.83 -9.70 14.65
CA ALA A 259 7.53 -8.27 14.74
C ALA A 259 8.74 -7.38 15.10
N ASP A 260 9.77 -7.93 15.75
CA ASP A 260 10.94 -7.23 16.29
C ASP A 260 12.18 -7.24 15.39
N VAL A 261 12.22 -8.09 14.36
CA VAL A 261 13.36 -8.28 13.45
C VAL A 261 12.96 -7.88 12.04
N ALA A 262 13.79 -7.11 11.34
CA ALA A 262 13.56 -6.79 9.93
C ALA A 262 13.80 -8.01 9.03
N GLY A 263 13.03 -8.13 7.94
CA GLY A 263 13.34 -9.12 6.91
C GLY A 263 14.57 -8.71 6.07
N ARG A 264 15.08 -9.67 5.30
CA ARG A 264 16.22 -9.48 4.38
C ARG A 264 15.96 -8.27 3.48
N ARG A 265 16.96 -7.39 3.35
CA ARG A 265 16.94 -6.24 2.44
C ARG A 265 17.15 -6.69 0.99
N TYR A 266 16.47 -6.04 0.06
CA TYR A 266 16.69 -6.17 -1.39
C TYR A 266 17.29 -4.85 -1.90
N PRO A 267 18.62 -4.77 -2.11
CA PRO A 267 19.27 -3.53 -2.54
C PRO A 267 18.90 -3.12 -3.97
N ASP A 268 18.57 -4.10 -4.81
CA ASP A 268 18.25 -3.92 -6.23
C ASP A 268 16.75 -3.63 -6.49
N GLU A 269 15.93 -3.58 -5.43
CA GLU A 269 14.50 -3.23 -5.50
C GLU A 269 14.22 -1.86 -4.88
N ASP A 270 13.24 -1.16 -5.45
CA ASP A 270 12.79 0.13 -4.95
C ASP A 270 11.32 0.17 -4.52
N SER A 271 11.00 1.17 -3.72
CA SER A 271 9.65 1.53 -3.29
C SER A 271 8.95 2.50 -4.26
N VAL A 272 9.44 2.63 -5.50
CA VAL A 272 8.77 3.44 -6.54
C VAL A 272 7.55 2.68 -7.03
N LEU A 273 6.40 3.35 -7.02
CA LEU A 273 5.12 2.77 -7.43
C LEU A 273 5.04 2.68 -8.95
N THR A 274 4.91 1.47 -9.46
CA THR A 274 4.59 1.18 -10.86
C THR A 274 3.09 0.92 -11.03
N ASN A 275 2.55 1.09 -12.24
CA ASN A 275 1.12 0.96 -12.49
C ASN A 275 0.60 -0.43 -12.12
N GLY A 276 -0.34 -0.51 -11.16
CA GLY A 276 -0.84 -1.76 -10.61
C GLY A 276 -0.18 -2.18 -9.29
N THR A 277 0.76 -1.40 -8.76
CA THR A 277 1.31 -1.62 -7.41
C THR A 277 0.21 -1.56 -6.36
N ILE A 278 0.18 -2.53 -5.44
CA ILE A 278 -0.73 -2.53 -4.29
C ILE A 278 0.06 -2.13 -3.05
N VAL A 279 -0.41 -1.11 -2.33
CA VAL A 279 0.12 -0.69 -1.02
C VAL A 279 -0.82 -1.22 0.07
N ASP A 280 -0.31 -2.05 0.98
CA ASP A 280 -1.05 -2.53 2.16
C ASP A 280 -0.66 -1.74 3.41
N LEU A 281 -1.68 -1.13 4.01
CA LEU A 281 -1.62 -0.39 5.27
C LEU A 281 -2.28 -1.24 6.36
N ALA A 282 -1.60 -2.32 6.76
CA ALA A 282 -2.05 -3.26 7.79
C ALA A 282 -3.45 -3.84 7.52
N GLY A 283 -3.65 -4.37 6.30
CA GLY A 283 -4.88 -5.03 5.86
C GLY A 283 -5.88 -4.14 5.11
N ILE A 284 -5.64 -2.82 5.01
CA ILE A 284 -6.33 -1.97 4.04
C ILE A 284 -5.42 -1.72 2.86
N GLN A 285 -5.90 -2.08 1.67
CA GLN A 285 -5.09 -2.07 0.46
C GLN A 285 -5.50 -0.96 -0.51
N LEU A 286 -4.50 -0.34 -1.11
CA LEU A 286 -4.63 0.75 -2.08
C LEU A 286 -3.93 0.33 -3.38
N LEU A 287 -4.68 0.25 -4.47
CA LEU A 287 -4.13 0.05 -5.81
C LEU A 287 -3.66 1.39 -6.37
N PHE A 288 -2.40 1.49 -6.76
CA PHE A 288 -1.87 2.64 -7.50
C PHE A 288 -2.13 2.50 -9.00
N GLU A 289 -2.81 3.49 -9.57
CA GLU A 289 -2.95 3.66 -11.01
C GLU A 289 -2.15 4.89 -11.46
N SER A 290 -1.29 4.71 -12.46
CA SER A 290 -0.45 5.79 -12.97
C SER A 290 -1.26 6.80 -13.80
N ALA A 291 -0.80 8.05 -13.85
CA ALA A 291 -1.41 9.07 -14.71
C ALA A 291 -1.49 8.66 -16.20
N ALA A 292 -0.56 7.84 -16.68
CA ALA A 292 -0.61 7.26 -18.02
C ALA A 292 -1.80 6.31 -18.21
N SER A 293 -2.07 5.41 -17.25
CA SER A 293 -3.26 4.54 -17.25
C SER A 293 -4.55 5.36 -17.16
N MET A 294 -4.61 6.35 -16.27
CA MET A 294 -5.79 7.21 -16.12
C MET A 294 -6.17 7.88 -17.45
N ARG A 295 -5.21 8.52 -18.12
CA ARG A 295 -5.40 9.14 -19.44
C ARG A 295 -5.76 8.12 -20.54
N ALA A 296 -5.31 6.86 -20.43
CA ALA A 296 -5.71 5.81 -21.35
C ALA A 296 -7.17 5.38 -21.15
N HIS A 297 -7.61 5.20 -19.89
CA HIS A 297 -9.00 4.90 -19.54
C HIS A 297 -9.97 6.00 -19.96
N GLU A 298 -9.61 7.27 -19.78
CA GLU A 298 -10.41 8.42 -20.24
C GLU A 298 -10.57 8.44 -21.78
N ARG A 299 -9.47 8.22 -22.52
CA ARG A 299 -9.50 8.13 -23.99
C ARG A 299 -10.36 6.97 -24.48
N ALA A 300 -10.30 5.82 -23.82
CA ALA A 300 -11.16 4.68 -24.12
C ALA A 300 -12.65 4.96 -23.82
N ALA A 301 -12.95 5.67 -22.72
CA ALA A 301 -14.31 6.05 -22.36
C ALA A 301 -14.96 6.99 -23.40
N ARG A 302 -14.23 8.02 -23.86
CA ARG A 302 -14.72 8.96 -24.89
C ARG A 302 -15.06 8.24 -26.21
N ARG A 303 -14.14 7.41 -26.71
CA ARG A 303 -14.34 6.58 -27.94
C ARG A 303 -15.50 5.57 -27.83
N GLY A 304 -15.90 5.22 -26.62
CA GLY A 304 -17.08 4.38 -26.35
C GLY A 304 -18.39 5.14 -26.29
N SER A 305 -18.36 6.47 -26.15
CA SER A 305 -19.53 7.35 -26.12
C SER A 305 -19.97 7.81 -27.51
N GLU A 306 -19.02 7.92 -28.46
CA GLU A 306 -19.27 8.43 -29.82
C GLU A 306 -20.01 7.43 -30.73
N ARG A 307 -19.96 6.12 -30.43
CA ARG A 307 -20.68 5.06 -31.16
C ARG A 307 -22.09 4.80 -30.59
N GLY A 308 -22.81 5.88 -30.27
CA GLY A 308 -23.97 5.85 -29.38
C GLY A 308 -25.28 6.43 -29.92
N ILE A 309 -25.37 6.82 -31.21
CA ILE A 309 -26.61 7.33 -31.81
C ILE A 309 -26.73 6.79 -33.25
N GLY A 310 -27.68 5.88 -33.49
CA GLY A 310 -27.98 5.32 -34.81
C GLY A 310 -27.43 3.91 -35.05
N GLY A 311 -28.33 2.92 -35.07
CA GLY A 311 -28.03 1.52 -35.34
C GLY A 311 -29.14 0.64 -34.79
N ASP A 312 -29.68 -0.25 -35.64
CA ASP A 312 -30.74 -1.17 -35.26
C ASP A 312 -30.31 -2.16 -34.16
N GLY A 313 -31.28 -2.85 -33.58
CA GLY A 313 -31.07 -3.81 -32.49
C GLY A 313 -30.39 -5.12 -32.90
N ARG A 314 -29.48 -5.14 -33.89
CA ARG A 314 -28.71 -6.30 -34.41
C ARG A 314 -27.24 -5.98 -34.82
N SER A 315 -26.39 -5.57 -33.85
CA SER A 315 -24.92 -5.42 -34.01
C SER A 315 -24.07 -6.41 -33.12
N PRO A 316 -22.70 -6.32 -32.98
CA PRO A 316 -21.77 -7.23 -32.19
C PRO A 316 -21.00 -6.67 -30.89
N ILE A 317 -21.12 -7.35 -29.68
CA ILE A 317 -20.71 -7.23 -28.19
C ILE A 317 -19.71 -6.10 -28.02
N PRO A 318 -18.41 -6.39 -28.00
CA PRO A 318 -17.71 -7.09 -29.07
C PRO A 318 -17.61 -8.65 -28.89
N GLY A 319 -18.35 -9.61 -29.55
CA GLY A 319 -19.39 -9.65 -30.65
C GLY A 319 -20.95 -10.03 -30.57
N ASP A 320 -21.78 -9.90 -29.50
CA ASP A 320 -23.23 -9.35 -29.47
C ASP A 320 -23.62 -8.17 -28.42
N PRO A 321 -23.81 -6.85 -28.75
CA PRO A 321 -23.94 -5.69 -27.83
C PRO A 321 -25.38 -5.49 -27.40
N ARG A 322 -26.24 -6.45 -27.77
CA ARG A 322 -27.61 -6.61 -27.31
C ARG A 322 -27.63 -7.52 -26.08
N ALA A 323 -26.47 -7.96 -25.60
CA ALA A 323 -26.30 -8.50 -24.26
C ALA A 323 -26.78 -7.50 -23.20
N ASP A 324 -27.60 -7.99 -22.27
CA ASP A 324 -28.31 -7.18 -21.29
C ASP A 324 -27.39 -6.34 -20.39
N ALA A 325 -27.95 -5.28 -19.79
CA ALA A 325 -27.21 -4.35 -18.94
C ALA A 325 -26.33 -5.02 -17.85
N PRO A 326 -26.75 -6.11 -17.17
CA PRO A 326 -25.90 -6.84 -16.23
C PRO A 326 -24.66 -7.48 -16.88
N ALA A 327 -24.82 -8.13 -18.04
CA ALA A 327 -23.72 -8.74 -18.79
C ALA A 327 -22.70 -7.68 -19.26
N ARG A 328 -23.18 -6.50 -19.68
CA ARG A 328 -22.32 -5.35 -20.03
C ARG A 328 -21.51 -4.83 -18.84
N ILE A 329 -22.09 -4.82 -17.64
CA ILE A 329 -21.39 -4.44 -16.40
C ILE A 329 -20.33 -5.50 -16.04
N VAL A 330 -20.69 -6.79 -16.10
CA VAL A 330 -19.76 -7.91 -15.86
C VAL A 330 -18.58 -7.90 -16.84
N ALA A 331 -18.83 -7.72 -18.14
CA ALA A 331 -17.78 -7.64 -19.15
C ALA A 331 -16.83 -6.44 -18.91
N ARG A 332 -17.38 -5.26 -18.59
CA ARG A 332 -16.59 -4.06 -18.24
C ARG A 332 -15.79 -4.24 -16.95
N PHE A 333 -16.30 -5.00 -15.99
CA PHE A 333 -15.59 -5.35 -14.76
C PHE A 333 -14.43 -6.31 -15.07
N ASN A 334 -14.67 -7.42 -15.75
CA ASN A 334 -13.66 -8.40 -16.11
C ASN A 334 -12.56 -7.84 -17.02
N ALA A 335 -12.91 -6.95 -17.96
CA ALA A 335 -11.95 -6.30 -18.86
C ALA A 335 -10.91 -5.45 -18.11
N ARG A 336 -11.24 -4.96 -16.90
CA ARG A 336 -10.32 -4.23 -16.01
C ARG A 336 -9.41 -5.15 -15.18
N ARG A 337 -9.52 -6.48 -15.36
CA ARG A 337 -8.78 -7.52 -14.62
C ARG A 337 -8.62 -7.24 -13.11
N PRO A 338 -9.70 -6.91 -12.37
CA PRO A 338 -9.62 -6.55 -10.97
C PRO A 338 -9.03 -7.70 -10.16
N GLN A 339 -7.95 -7.46 -9.44
CA GLN A 339 -7.29 -8.50 -8.63
C GLN A 339 -7.95 -8.67 -7.27
N CYS A 340 -7.89 -9.90 -6.74
CA CYS A 340 -8.23 -10.19 -5.36
C CYS A 340 -7.16 -9.58 -4.44
N PRO A 341 -7.51 -8.71 -3.47
CA PRO A 341 -6.53 -8.03 -2.63
C PRO A 341 -5.59 -8.98 -1.85
N VAL A 342 -6.07 -10.14 -1.40
CA VAL A 342 -5.24 -11.07 -0.60
C VAL A 342 -4.62 -12.22 -1.40
N GLN A 343 -5.29 -12.73 -2.43
CA GLN A 343 -4.79 -13.86 -3.23
C GLN A 343 -4.22 -13.46 -4.59
N LEU A 344 -4.33 -12.18 -4.99
CA LEU A 344 -3.74 -11.58 -6.19
C LEU A 344 -4.16 -12.20 -7.54
N HIS A 345 -5.02 -13.22 -7.52
CA HIS A 345 -5.67 -13.75 -8.73
C HIS A 345 -6.60 -12.70 -9.35
N THR A 346 -6.74 -12.73 -10.67
CA THR A 346 -7.73 -11.89 -11.37
C THR A 346 -9.14 -12.39 -11.06
N ILE A 347 -9.97 -11.54 -10.42
CA ILE A 347 -11.38 -11.81 -10.20
C ILE A 347 -12.09 -11.79 -11.56
N ARG A 348 -12.79 -12.89 -11.87
CA ARG A 348 -13.64 -13.01 -13.05
C ARG A 348 -15.06 -13.29 -12.60
N LEU A 349 -15.98 -12.41 -12.94
CA LEU A 349 -17.41 -12.62 -12.76
C LEU A 349 -17.96 -13.35 -13.98
N GLU A 350 -18.68 -14.45 -13.78
CA GLU A 350 -19.37 -15.17 -14.84
C GLU A 350 -20.86 -14.82 -14.81
N TYR A 351 -21.49 -14.76 -15.99
CA TYR A 351 -22.88 -14.38 -16.15
C TYR A 351 -23.65 -15.50 -16.82
N ASP A 352 -24.69 -16.01 -16.15
CA ASP A 352 -25.47 -17.18 -16.54
C ASP A 352 -26.94 -16.96 -16.10
N ASP A 353 -27.82 -16.76 -17.08
CA ASP A 353 -29.24 -16.46 -16.82
C ASP A 353 -30.07 -17.68 -16.41
N GLU A 354 -29.65 -18.91 -16.76
CA GLU A 354 -30.33 -20.14 -16.34
C GLU A 354 -30.15 -20.36 -14.84
N LYS A 355 -28.91 -20.25 -14.35
CA LYS A 355 -28.62 -20.27 -12.91
C LYS A 355 -29.40 -19.18 -12.17
N ARG A 356 -29.56 -17.98 -12.76
CA ARG A 356 -30.26 -16.87 -12.12
C ARG A 356 -31.76 -17.13 -11.92
N ARG A 357 -32.42 -17.84 -12.83
CA ARG A 357 -33.84 -18.25 -12.66
C ARG A 357 -34.01 -19.33 -11.60
N ALA A 358 -33.08 -20.29 -11.51
CA ALA A 358 -33.07 -21.29 -10.44
C ALA A 358 -32.79 -20.67 -9.05
N LEU A 359 -31.92 -19.66 -8.98
CA LEU A 359 -31.54 -18.97 -7.74
C LEU A 359 -32.67 -18.12 -7.11
N ALA A 360 -33.78 -17.88 -7.80
CA ALA A 360 -34.91 -17.13 -7.24
C ALA A 360 -35.68 -17.88 -6.14
N GLN A 361 -35.46 -19.20 -5.98
CA GLN A 361 -36.14 -20.05 -4.99
C GLN A 361 -35.22 -20.60 -3.89
N ASP A 362 -33.89 -20.40 -3.97
CA ASP A 362 -32.93 -20.96 -3.02
C ASP A 362 -32.41 -19.89 -2.05
N ARG A 363 -32.66 -20.06 -0.74
CA ARG A 363 -32.24 -19.11 0.32
C ARG A 363 -30.74 -19.28 0.68
N ARG A 364 -29.88 -19.49 -0.32
CA ARG A 364 -28.43 -19.64 -0.15
C ARG A 364 -27.70 -18.37 -0.58
N PRO A 365 -26.86 -17.77 0.27
CA PRO A 365 -26.16 -16.54 -0.06
C PRO A 365 -25.01 -16.81 -1.05
N TYR A 366 -24.99 -16.05 -2.14
CA TYR A 366 -23.86 -15.94 -3.04
C TYR A 366 -23.36 -14.49 -3.03
N ILE A 367 -22.04 -14.33 -2.98
CA ILE A 367 -21.31 -13.07 -2.70
C ILE A 367 -21.46 -12.62 -1.23
N PHE A 368 -20.39 -12.82 -0.43
CA PHE A 368 -20.22 -12.08 0.83
C PHE A 368 -19.70 -10.68 0.49
N PRO A 369 -20.34 -9.58 0.95
CA PRO A 369 -20.04 -8.20 0.52
C PRO A 369 -18.80 -7.58 1.21
N ALA A 370 -17.72 -8.35 1.26
CA ALA A 370 -16.44 -8.07 1.90
C ALA A 370 -15.33 -8.76 1.05
N CYS A 371 -14.04 -8.92 1.38
CA CYS A 371 -13.19 -8.61 2.54
C CYS A 371 -13.49 -9.25 3.91
N GLY A 372 -14.12 -10.43 4.07
CA GLY A 372 -14.61 -11.38 3.07
C GLY A 372 -13.51 -12.03 2.23
N HIS A 373 -12.69 -12.85 2.89
CA HIS A 373 -11.89 -13.86 2.19
C HIS A 373 -12.54 -15.23 2.34
N VAL A 374 -12.74 -15.89 1.20
CA VAL A 374 -13.35 -17.21 1.14
C VAL A 374 -12.38 -18.25 1.71
N HIS A 375 -12.67 -18.72 2.91
CA HIS A 375 -12.18 -20.01 3.38
C HIS A 375 -13.20 -21.08 3.01
N ALA A 376 -12.92 -21.87 1.97
CA ALA A 376 -13.59 -23.15 1.78
C ALA A 376 -12.95 -24.19 2.70
N ARG A 377 -13.44 -24.29 3.94
CA ARG A 377 -13.24 -25.53 4.72
C ARG A 377 -13.89 -26.66 3.94
N ALA A 378 -13.17 -27.75 3.66
CA ALA A 378 -13.70 -28.90 2.95
C ALA A 378 -14.13 -30.03 3.92
N PRO A 379 -15.42 -30.21 4.23
CA PRO A 379 -15.91 -31.36 4.99
C PRO A 379 -16.36 -32.49 4.04
N ARG A 380 -15.43 -33.03 3.24
CA ARG A 380 -15.62 -34.32 2.53
C ARG A 380 -14.34 -35.09 2.17
N ALA A 381 -13.20 -34.71 2.72
CA ALA A 381 -11.97 -35.52 2.73
C ALA A 381 -11.91 -36.51 3.91
N ALA A 382 -13.08 -37.05 4.31
CA ALA A 382 -13.19 -38.05 5.37
C ALA A 382 -14.24 -39.10 4.99
N ARG A 383 -13.77 -40.20 4.37
CA ARG A 383 -14.50 -41.45 4.03
C ARG A 383 -15.71 -41.25 3.09
N ARG A 384 -15.75 -41.81 1.87
CA ARG A 384 -15.53 -43.23 1.55
C ARG A 384 -15.11 -43.44 0.09
N LEU A 385 -13.95 -44.06 -0.10
CA LEU A 385 -13.90 -45.22 -1.00
C LEU A 385 -14.77 -46.33 -0.38
N LEU A 386 -15.34 -47.20 -1.22
CA LEU A 386 -16.43 -48.16 -0.91
C LEU A 386 -17.84 -47.55 -0.96
N ALA A 387 -18.42 -47.58 -2.16
CA ALA A 387 -19.83 -47.92 -2.36
C ALA A 387 -19.99 -49.46 -2.11
N PRO A 388 -21.22 -49.99 -1.92
CA PRO A 388 -22.18 -50.09 -3.02
C PRO A 388 -23.62 -49.65 -2.69
N ALA A 389 -24.41 -49.41 -3.73
CA ALA A 389 -25.88 -49.51 -3.70
C ALA A 389 -26.28 -50.97 -3.95
N GLY A 390 -27.48 -51.47 -3.62
CA GLY A 390 -28.63 -50.86 -2.95
C GLY A 390 -29.55 -51.98 -2.41
N PRO A 391 -30.80 -51.71 -2.01
CA PRO A 391 -31.70 -52.74 -1.49
C PRO A 391 -32.58 -53.37 -2.58
N GLY A 392 -32.78 -54.69 -2.49
CA GLY A 392 -33.84 -55.43 -3.20
C GLY A 392 -33.35 -56.26 -4.39
N ASP A 393 -33.05 -57.54 -4.16
CA ASP A 393 -33.95 -58.59 -4.62
C ASP A 393 -33.70 -59.95 -3.94
N ILE A 394 -34.67 -60.86 -4.10
CA ILE A 394 -34.81 -62.09 -3.30
C ILE A 394 -34.35 -63.32 -4.11
N ALA A 395 -33.27 -63.98 -3.68
CA ALA A 395 -33.03 -65.42 -3.92
C ALA A 395 -31.84 -65.89 -3.06
N GLY A 396 -32.00 -66.98 -2.32
CA GLY A 396 -30.89 -67.61 -1.61
C GLY A 396 -30.19 -68.66 -2.48
N ASN A 397 -28.93 -68.95 -2.18
CA ASN A 397 -28.44 -70.33 -2.20
C ASN A 397 -27.26 -70.51 -1.21
N GLU A 398 -27.00 -71.76 -0.87
CA GLU A 398 -26.14 -72.22 0.22
C GLU A 398 -24.65 -72.22 -0.13
N GLY A 399 -23.77 -72.36 0.89
CA GLY A 399 -22.37 -72.74 0.67
C GLY A 399 -21.32 -72.16 1.62
N ARG A 400 -21.16 -72.74 2.81
CA ARG A 400 -19.87 -72.73 3.55
C ARG A 400 -19.03 -73.92 3.08
N PRO A 401 -17.69 -73.77 2.98
CA PRO A 401 -16.82 -74.15 4.11
C PRO A 401 -15.64 -73.16 4.30
N ARG A 402 -14.92 -73.14 5.43
CA ARG A 402 -15.04 -73.91 6.69
C ARG A 402 -14.67 -72.97 7.85
#